data_AF-A0A4Q4ZIE3-F1
#
_entry.id   AF-A0A4Q4ZIE3-F1
#
_cell.length_a   1.000
_cell.length_b   1.000
_cell.length_c   1.000
_cell.angle_alpha   90.00
_cell.angle_beta   90.00
_cell.angle_gamma   90.00
#
_symmetry.space_group_name_H-M   'P 1'
#
loop_
_entity.id
_entity.type
_entity.pdbx_description
1 polymer ?
#
loop_
_entity_poly.entity_id
_entity_poly.type
_entity_poly.pdbx_seq_one_letter_code
_entity_poly.pdbx_strand_id
1 'polypeptide(L)'
;MYGDTAAMRKRAAQLREQGTDVRALADRLVAQLDRLQWQGRAAADMRTRIHERAVHLRDCAGQHENAAESLERHLTEVDRLKDAIAASERKASSLVADAKTRIATLRGHDDPAGVTREPTDTDRQLDQFVPPPRGHKDWLSVTLPGL
;
A
#
# COMPACT_ATOMS: atom_id res chain seq x y z
N MET A 1 3.75 -6.63 -10.76
CA MET A 1 2.28 -6.82 -10.77
C MET A 1 1.55 -6.08 -9.64
N TYR A 2 2.22 -5.24 -8.86
CA TYR A 2 1.65 -4.01 -8.29
C TYR A 2 2.81 -3.00 -8.41
N GLY A 3 2.54 -1.71 -8.59
CA GLY A 3 3.61 -0.71 -8.79
C GLY A 3 4.72 -0.82 -7.74
N ASP A 4 5.92 -0.35 -8.09
CA ASP A 4 7.05 -0.33 -7.16
C ASP A 4 6.74 0.61 -5.97
N THR A 5 6.30 0.02 -4.85
CA THR A 5 5.91 0.77 -3.65
C THR A 5 7.11 1.46 -3.01
N ALA A 6 8.34 0.99 -3.27
CA ALA A 6 9.55 1.68 -2.85
C ALA A 6 9.79 2.95 -3.67
N ALA A 7 9.63 2.89 -4.99
CA ALA A 7 9.70 4.07 -5.85
C ALA A 7 8.62 5.11 -5.49
N MET A 8 7.39 4.68 -5.21
CA MET A 8 6.32 5.58 -4.78
C MET A 8 6.57 6.18 -3.39
N ARG A 9 7.14 5.41 -2.45
CA ARG A 9 7.53 5.93 -1.13
C ARG A 9 8.62 6.99 -1.23
N LYS A 10 9.60 6.79 -2.13
CA LYS A 10 10.59 7.82 -2.47
C LYS A 10 9.93 9.07 -3.02
N ARG A 11 8.91 8.94 -3.87
CA ARG A 11 8.17 10.08 -4.41
C ARG A 11 7.38 10.84 -3.34
N ALA A 12 6.75 10.14 -2.39
CA ALA A 12 6.07 10.77 -1.26
C ALA A 12 7.06 11.57 -0.38
N ALA A 13 8.25 11.01 -0.11
CA ALA A 13 9.30 11.73 0.60
C ALA A 13 9.74 13.00 -0.15
N GLN A 14 9.93 12.90 -1.47
CA GLN A 14 10.28 14.05 -2.31
C GLN A 14 9.20 15.15 -2.27
N LEU A 15 7.92 14.80 -2.24
CA LEU A 15 6.84 15.78 -2.12
C LEU A 15 6.90 16.54 -0.79
N ARG A 16 7.25 15.87 0.32
CA ARG A 16 7.43 16.56 1.62
C ARG A 16 8.62 17.50 1.63
N GLU A 17 9.73 17.07 1.04
CA GLU A 17 10.92 17.90 0.86
C GLU A 17 10.56 19.16 0.06
N GLN A 18 9.87 19.00 -1.07
CA GLN A 18 9.37 20.12 -1.88
C GLN A 18 8.44 21.05 -1.09
N GLY A 19 7.51 20.51 -0.30
CA GLY A 19 6.64 21.32 0.56
C GLY A 19 7.44 22.13 1.59
N THR A 20 8.45 21.51 2.20
CA THR A 20 9.35 22.17 3.16
C THR A 20 10.14 23.30 2.50
N ASP A 21 10.71 23.04 1.32
CA ASP A 21 11.47 24.03 0.55
C ASP A 21 10.61 25.24 0.15
N VAL A 22 9.38 24.98 -0.31
CA VAL A 22 8.43 26.03 -0.68
C VAL A 22 8.02 26.87 0.52
N ARG A 23 7.80 26.25 1.70
CA ARG A 23 7.51 26.98 2.93
C ARG A 23 8.69 27.85 3.36
N ALA A 24 9.91 27.30 3.31
CA ALA A 24 11.13 28.05 3.61
C ALA A 24 11.38 29.21 2.62
N LEU A 25 10.98 29.07 1.35
CA LEU A 25 10.99 30.17 0.38
C LEU A 25 10.00 31.27 0.75
N ALA A 26 8.77 30.91 1.14
CA ALA A 26 7.75 31.87 1.58
C ALA A 26 8.22 32.67 2.81
N ASP A 27 8.81 31.99 3.79
CA ASP A 27 9.29 32.63 5.02
C ASP A 27 10.50 33.54 4.76
N ARG A 28 11.43 33.12 3.88
CA ARG A 28 12.52 33.98 3.43
C ARG A 28 12.03 35.23 2.71
N LEU A 29 10.99 35.12 1.88
CA LEU A 29 10.42 36.25 1.15
C LEU A 29 9.85 37.30 2.11
N VAL A 30 9.09 36.88 3.13
CA VAL A 30 8.53 37.77 4.15
C VAL A 30 9.66 38.38 5.00
N ALA A 31 10.61 37.56 5.45
CA ALA A 31 11.72 38.05 6.27
C ALA A 31 12.63 39.05 5.52
N GLN A 32 12.77 38.92 4.19
CA GLN A 32 13.49 39.90 3.37
C GLN A 32 12.73 41.22 3.26
N LEU A 33 11.41 41.15 3.09
CA LEU A 33 10.55 42.33 3.04
C LEU A 33 10.61 43.14 4.34
N ASP A 34 10.60 42.47 5.50
CA ASP A 34 10.62 43.12 6.81
C ASP A 34 11.92 43.87 7.09
N ARG A 35 13.03 43.49 6.43
CA ARG A 35 14.33 44.18 6.55
C ARG A 35 14.40 45.47 5.73
N LEU A 36 13.50 45.66 4.76
CA LEU A 36 13.50 46.84 3.91
C LEU A 36 12.96 48.04 4.69
N GLN A 37 13.82 49.05 4.88
CA GLN A 37 13.47 50.33 5.51
C GLN A 37 12.64 51.25 4.58
N TRP A 38 12.12 50.72 3.47
CA TRP A 38 11.39 51.49 2.47
C TRP A 38 9.96 51.80 2.93
N GLN A 39 9.59 53.07 2.89
CA GLN A 39 8.29 53.57 3.36
C GLN A 39 7.52 54.31 2.25
N GLY A 40 6.22 54.51 2.47
CA GLY A 40 5.30 55.15 1.54
C GLY A 40 4.31 54.19 0.87
N ARG A 41 3.45 54.74 0.00
CA ARG A 41 2.33 54.01 -0.62
C ARG A 41 2.79 52.83 -1.49
N ALA A 42 3.81 53.03 -2.32
CA ALA A 42 4.38 51.96 -3.15
C ALA A 42 4.97 50.83 -2.31
N ALA A 43 5.58 51.15 -1.16
CA ALA A 43 6.08 50.15 -0.22
C ALA A 43 4.91 49.36 0.41
N ALA A 44 3.80 50.02 0.76
CA ALA A 44 2.60 49.34 1.26
C ALA A 44 2.00 48.38 0.22
N ASP A 45 1.86 48.82 -1.03
CA ASP A 45 1.33 47.99 -2.12
C ASP A 45 2.22 46.76 -2.37
N MET A 46 3.55 46.94 -2.34
CA MET A 46 4.50 45.83 -2.47
C MET A 46 4.41 44.85 -1.30
N ARG A 47 4.26 45.34 -0.06
CA ARG A 47 4.07 44.46 1.12
C ARG A 47 2.84 43.58 0.95
N THR A 48 1.70 44.16 0.54
CA THR A 48 0.45 43.42 0.29
C THR A 48 0.69 42.30 -0.73
N ARG A 49 1.27 42.62 -1.89
CA ARG A 49 1.53 41.62 -2.95
C ARG A 49 2.47 40.50 -2.51
N ILE A 50 3.49 40.83 -1.73
CA ILE A 50 4.42 39.82 -1.20
C ILE A 50 3.73 38.92 -0.17
N HIS A 51 2.88 39.48 0.70
CA HIS A 51 2.12 38.69 1.66
C HIS A 51 1.15 37.74 0.95
N GLU A 52 0.42 38.22 -0.05
CA GLU A 52 -0.43 37.39 -0.91
C GLU A 52 0.38 36.27 -1.57
N ARG A 53 1.56 36.59 -2.13
CA ARG A 53 2.44 35.58 -2.73
C ARG A 53 2.94 34.56 -1.72
N ALA A 54 3.30 34.99 -0.51
CA ALA A 54 3.73 34.10 0.56
C ALA A 54 2.60 33.16 1.02
N VAL A 55 1.35 33.65 1.08
CA VAL A 55 0.17 32.82 1.33
C VAL A 55 0.03 31.76 0.24
N HIS A 56 0.06 32.14 -1.04
CA HIS A 56 -0.03 31.18 -2.15
C HIS A 56 1.09 30.13 -2.14
N LEU A 57 2.32 30.51 -1.76
CA LEU A 57 3.41 29.55 -1.60
C LEU A 57 3.14 28.57 -0.46
N ARG A 58 2.66 29.05 0.69
CA ARG A 58 2.30 28.18 1.82
C ARG A 58 1.15 27.23 1.49
N ASP A 59 0.16 27.69 0.73
CA ASP A 59 -0.93 26.83 0.24
C ASP A 59 -0.40 25.72 -0.68
N CYS A 60 0.50 26.07 -1.61
CA CYS A 60 1.16 25.11 -2.49
C CYS A 60 1.97 24.08 -1.68
N ALA A 61 2.72 24.52 -0.67
CA ALA A 61 3.42 23.62 0.25
C ALA A 61 2.46 22.66 0.97
N GLY A 62 1.31 23.15 1.43
CA GLY A 62 0.26 22.32 2.03
C GLY A 62 -0.32 21.28 1.05
N GLN A 63 -0.48 21.63 -0.23
CA GLN A 63 -0.91 20.67 -1.26
C GLN A 63 0.11 19.55 -1.48
N HIS A 64 1.41 19.87 -1.45
CA HIS A 64 2.47 18.86 -1.52
C HIS A 64 2.44 17.90 -0.32
N GLU A 65 2.25 18.42 0.89
CA GLU A 65 2.14 17.61 2.11
C GLU A 65 0.90 16.69 2.07
N ASN A 66 -0.26 17.23 1.69
CA ASN A 66 -1.50 16.46 1.56
C ASN A 66 -1.36 15.35 0.50
N ALA A 67 -0.72 15.65 -0.64
CA ALA A 67 -0.45 14.65 -1.67
C ALA A 67 0.49 13.55 -1.17
N ALA A 68 1.56 13.92 -0.46
CA ALA A 68 2.48 12.96 0.14
C ALA A 68 1.76 12.03 1.14
N GLU A 69 0.93 12.59 2.02
CA GLU A 69 0.18 11.84 3.01
C GLU A 69 -0.83 10.88 2.36
N SER A 70 -1.57 11.36 1.34
CA SER A 70 -2.50 10.52 0.60
C SER A 70 -1.81 9.36 -0.11
N LEU A 71 -0.61 9.59 -0.67
CA LEU A 71 0.19 8.55 -1.30
C LEU A 71 0.63 7.51 -0.27
N GLU A 72 1.10 7.93 0.90
CA GLU A 72 1.51 6.98 1.93
C GLU A 72 0.37 6.13 2.46
N ARG A 73 -0.79 6.74 2.72
CA ARG A 73 -2.00 5.99 3.11
C ARG A 73 -2.35 4.93 2.06
N HIS A 74 -2.28 5.29 0.78
CA HIS A 74 -2.50 4.33 -0.30
C HIS A 74 -1.45 3.21 -0.31
N LEU A 75 -0.17 3.53 -0.15
CA LEU A 75 0.92 2.55 -0.12
C LEU A 75 0.78 1.57 1.05
N THR A 76 0.38 2.05 2.22
CA THR A 76 0.08 1.19 3.37
C THR A 76 -1.04 0.20 3.05
N GLU A 77 -2.11 0.64 2.39
CA GLU A 77 -3.18 -0.30 2.00
C GLU A 77 -2.71 -1.28 0.92
N VAL A 78 -1.91 -0.85 -0.05
CA VAL A 78 -1.33 -1.76 -1.05
C VAL A 78 -0.45 -2.82 -0.40
N ASP A 79 0.41 -2.44 0.55
CA ASP A 79 1.27 -3.38 1.27
C ASP A 79 0.41 -4.34 2.12
N ARG A 80 -0.65 -3.85 2.80
CA ARG A 80 -1.62 -4.67 3.53
C ARG A 80 -2.31 -5.72 2.64
N LEU A 81 -2.74 -5.32 1.45
CA LEU A 81 -3.38 -6.24 0.49
C LEU A 81 -2.40 -7.27 -0.05
N LYS A 82 -1.15 -6.89 -0.34
CA LYS A 82 -0.09 -7.82 -0.75
C LYS A 82 0.18 -8.87 0.34
N ASP A 83 0.24 -8.45 1.59
CA ASP A 83 0.46 -9.36 2.72
C ASP A 83 -0.72 -10.32 2.89
N ALA A 84 -1.95 -9.83 2.74
CA ALA A 84 -3.15 -10.66 2.80
C ALA A 84 -3.20 -11.70 1.66
N ILE A 85 -2.81 -11.32 0.44
CA ILE A 85 -2.67 -12.23 -0.70
C ILE A 85 -1.61 -13.29 -0.39
N ALA A 86 -0.41 -12.87 0.05
CA ALA A 86 0.69 -13.79 0.35
C ALA A 86 0.36 -14.74 1.53
N ALA A 87 -0.40 -14.27 2.52
CA ALA A 87 -0.90 -15.11 3.61
C ALA A 87 -1.88 -16.17 3.09
N SER A 88 -2.85 -15.75 2.28
CA SER A 88 -3.85 -16.64 1.67
C SER A 88 -3.20 -17.69 0.77
N GLU A 89 -2.23 -17.28 -0.06
CA GLU A 89 -1.41 -18.16 -0.90
C GLU A 89 -0.71 -19.25 -0.10
N ARG A 90 0.02 -18.85 0.96
CA ARG A 90 0.77 -19.79 1.80
C ARG A 90 -0.16 -20.75 2.51
N LYS A 91 -1.26 -20.25 3.07
CA LYS A 91 -2.22 -21.06 3.82
C LYS A 91 -2.93 -22.07 2.92
N ALA A 92 -3.42 -21.64 1.76
CA ALA A 92 -4.04 -22.54 0.78
C ALA A 92 -3.04 -23.59 0.29
N SER A 93 -1.80 -23.19 -0.01
CA SER A 93 -0.76 -24.12 -0.45
C SER A 93 -0.44 -25.18 0.61
N SER A 94 -0.40 -24.79 1.90
CA SER A 94 -0.24 -25.73 3.02
C SER A 94 -1.41 -26.70 3.11
N LEU A 95 -2.65 -26.19 3.11
CA LEU A 95 -3.86 -27.01 3.22
C LEU A 95 -3.97 -28.04 2.09
N VAL A 96 -3.66 -27.64 0.86
CA VAL A 96 -3.66 -28.53 -0.31
C VAL A 96 -2.55 -29.58 -0.21
N ALA A 97 -1.35 -29.19 0.23
CA ALA A 97 -0.24 -30.14 0.42
C ALA A 97 -0.56 -31.18 1.52
N ASP A 98 -1.16 -30.74 2.62
CA ASP A 98 -1.57 -31.62 3.72
C ASP A 98 -2.69 -32.58 3.28
N ALA A 99 -3.68 -32.10 2.54
CA ALA A 99 -4.75 -32.93 1.97
C ALA A 99 -4.21 -33.99 1.01
N LYS A 100 -3.30 -33.59 0.10
CA LYS A 100 -2.63 -34.53 -0.82
C LYS A 100 -1.84 -35.60 -0.08
N THR A 101 -1.15 -35.22 1.00
CA THR A 101 -0.40 -36.16 1.85
C THR A 101 -1.32 -37.16 2.55
N ARG A 102 -2.46 -36.69 3.09
CA ARG A 102 -3.49 -37.57 3.69
C ARG A 102 -4.08 -38.54 2.67
N ILE A 103 -4.46 -38.04 1.49
CA ILE A 103 -4.99 -38.87 0.39
C ILE A 103 -3.97 -39.93 -0.04
N ALA A 104 -2.69 -39.56 -0.20
CA ALA A 104 -1.64 -40.49 -0.56
C ALA A 104 -1.43 -41.58 0.51
N THR A 105 -1.48 -41.20 1.79
CA THR A 105 -1.38 -42.13 2.92
C THR A 105 -2.53 -43.13 2.93
N LEU A 106 -3.77 -42.67 2.67
CA LEU A 106 -4.94 -43.55 2.57
C LEU A 106 -4.82 -44.54 1.42
N ARG A 107 -4.34 -44.09 0.25
CA ARG A 107 -4.16 -44.94 -0.94
C ARG A 107 -3.05 -45.99 -0.78
N GLY A 108 -2.07 -45.73 0.09
CA GLY A 108 -0.96 -46.66 0.36
C GLY A 108 -1.23 -47.68 1.46
N HIS A 109 -2.42 -47.67 2.07
CA HIS A 109 -2.78 -48.61 3.12
C HIS A 109 -3.47 -49.86 2.53
N ASP A 110 -2.94 -51.06 2.80
CA ASP A 110 -3.61 -52.31 2.46
C ASP A 110 -4.67 -52.62 3.52
N ASP A 111 -5.90 -52.19 3.25
CA ASP A 111 -7.04 -52.51 4.10
C ASP A 111 -7.53 -53.96 3.87
N PRO A 112 -8.01 -54.67 4.91
CA PRO A 112 -8.61 -55.99 4.77
C PRO A 112 -9.79 -55.99 3.79
N ALA A 113 -9.99 -57.12 3.10
CA ALA A 113 -11.06 -57.28 2.11
C ALA A 113 -12.43 -56.83 2.68
N GLY A 114 -13.00 -55.78 2.07
CA GLY A 114 -14.32 -55.23 2.41
C GLY A 114 -14.31 -53.91 3.19
N VAL A 115 -13.14 -53.40 3.62
CA VAL A 115 -13.01 -52.05 4.21
C VAL A 115 -12.32 -51.13 3.20
N THR A 116 -12.96 -50.03 2.83
CA THR A 116 -12.38 -49.00 1.96
C THR A 116 -12.35 -47.68 2.71
N ARG A 117 -11.16 -47.14 2.98
CA ARG A 117 -11.01 -45.80 3.54
C ARG A 117 -11.08 -44.77 2.42
N GLU A 118 -12.16 -43.99 2.40
CA GLU A 118 -12.28 -42.87 1.47
C GLU A 118 -11.71 -41.58 2.06
N PRO A 119 -11.10 -40.71 1.23
CA PRO A 119 -10.80 -39.34 1.61
C PRO A 119 -12.04 -38.58 2.08
N THR A 120 -11.86 -37.69 3.04
CA THR A 120 -12.94 -36.80 3.49
C THR A 120 -13.38 -35.85 2.37
N ASP A 121 -14.61 -35.33 2.43
CA ASP A 121 -15.10 -34.34 1.45
C ASP A 121 -14.22 -33.09 1.39
N THR A 122 -13.71 -32.67 2.55
CA THR A 122 -12.73 -31.57 2.65
C THR A 122 -11.44 -31.88 1.89
N ASP A 123 -10.88 -33.09 2.04
CA ASP A 123 -9.67 -33.48 1.32
C ASP A 123 -9.91 -33.57 -0.19
N ARG A 124 -11.08 -34.07 -0.62
CA ARG A 124 -11.48 -34.09 -2.04
C ARG A 124 -11.59 -32.68 -2.61
N GLN A 125 -12.20 -31.75 -1.88
CA GLN A 125 -12.33 -30.35 -2.30
C GLN A 125 -10.96 -29.65 -2.38
N LEU A 126 -10.06 -29.89 -1.42
CA LEU A 126 -8.70 -29.32 -1.42
C LEU A 126 -7.83 -29.91 -2.54
N ASP A 127 -7.97 -31.19 -2.89
CA ASP A 127 -7.23 -31.81 -3.99
C ASP A 127 -7.64 -31.25 -5.37
N GLN A 128 -8.92 -30.91 -5.53
CA GLN A 128 -9.48 -30.33 -6.76
C GLN A 128 -9.28 -28.81 -6.88
N PHE A 129 -8.78 -28.14 -5.84
CA PHE A 129 -8.60 -26.71 -5.85
C PHE A 129 -7.57 -26.27 -6.90
N VAL A 130 -7.97 -25.33 -7.76
CA VAL A 130 -7.09 -24.68 -8.74
C VAL A 130 -6.70 -23.30 -8.19
N PRO A 131 -5.44 -23.10 -7.77
CA PRO A 131 -5.02 -21.83 -7.19
C PRO A 131 -4.99 -20.71 -8.24
N PRO A 132 -5.41 -19.48 -7.89
CA PRO A 132 -5.17 -18.30 -8.72
C PRO A 132 -3.67 -18.07 -8.98
N PRO A 133 -3.31 -17.28 -10.02
CA PRO A 133 -1.93 -16.89 -10.24
C PRO A 133 -1.32 -16.20 -9.01
N ARG A 134 -0.01 -16.37 -8.80
CA ARG A 134 0.70 -15.74 -7.67
C ARG A 134 0.59 -14.22 -7.73
N GLY A 135 0.32 -13.61 -6.58
CA GLY A 135 0.09 -12.19 -6.40
C GLY A 135 -1.25 -11.69 -6.94
N HIS A 136 -2.11 -12.54 -7.49
CA HIS A 136 -3.36 -12.08 -8.08
C HIS A 136 -4.39 -11.68 -7.01
N LYS A 137 -5.17 -10.63 -7.27
CA LYS A 137 -6.18 -10.13 -6.32
C LYS A 137 -7.25 -11.17 -5.98
N ASP A 138 -7.47 -12.16 -6.84
CA ASP A 138 -8.49 -13.19 -6.63
C ASP A 138 -8.21 -14.04 -5.39
N TRP A 139 -6.96 -14.07 -4.91
CA TRP A 139 -6.60 -14.67 -3.61
C TRP A 139 -7.39 -14.07 -2.44
N LEU A 140 -7.81 -12.80 -2.53
CA LEU A 140 -8.64 -12.14 -1.52
C LEU A 140 -10.09 -12.64 -1.51
N SER A 141 -10.50 -13.38 -2.53
CA SER A 141 -11.85 -13.96 -2.67
C SER A 141 -11.87 -15.49 -2.56
N VAL A 142 -10.71 -16.12 -2.36
CA VAL A 142 -10.61 -17.57 -2.23
C VAL A 142 -11.31 -18.00 -0.95
N THR A 143 -12.22 -18.95 -1.08
CA THR A 143 -12.89 -19.61 0.04
C THR A 143 -12.53 -21.09 -0.01
N LEU A 144 -11.82 -21.56 1.02
CA LEU A 144 -11.43 -22.95 1.18
C LEU A 144 -11.72 -23.41 2.61
N PRO A 145 -12.08 -24.68 2.82
CA PRO A 145 -12.21 -25.22 4.16
C PRO A 145 -10.90 -25.03 4.96
N GLY A 146 -10.97 -24.32 6.08
CA GLY A 146 -9.84 -24.06 6.96
C GLY A 146 -8.99 -22.83 6.61
N LEU A 147 -9.34 -22.06 5.56
CA LEU A 147 -8.69 -20.78 5.21
C LEU A 147 -9.10 -19.65 6.16
#